data_AF-D1AJJ6-F1
#
_entry.id   AF-D1AJJ6-F1
#
_cell.length_a   1.000
_cell.length_b   1.000
_cell.length_c   1.000
_cell.angle_alpha   90.00
_cell.angle_beta   90.00
_cell.angle_gamma   90.00
#
_symmetry.space_group_name_H-M   'P 1'
#
loop_
_entity.id
_entity.type
_entity.pdbx_description
1 polymer ?
#
loop_
_entity_poly.entity_id
_entity_poly.type
_entity_poly.pdbx_seq_one_letter_code
_entity_poly.pdbx_strand_id
1 'polypeptide(L)'
;MNIKNENLPENFHEFVEKYQGNFEKRKYFKINQDLKISEKEPSWVLELAFIYYNTGDSSILDLVNNELGKCFKDKIKKIDRLSKYSIPELSDKFWRALLNKDGIHTIRLGNELFLRDRGLFLEIVYKYAFISSDVNKLIKVFLFELLCEKVTYNIEFTKNLLNYFSSSELEYIRHDSAEYMSYFNKYRADILYSDIYKKKQGKYSMNSLELNPGTALSPEKEIIYGYLKKEGYL
;
A
#
# COMPACT_ATOMS: atom_id res chain seq x y z
N MET A 1 -4.80 -14.48 -17.65
CA MET A 1 -6.00 -15.17 -17.16
C MET A 1 -7.17 -14.24 -17.43
N ASN A 2 -8.13 -14.62 -18.25
CA ASN A 2 -9.30 -13.79 -18.56
C ASN A 2 -10.30 -14.00 -17.42
N ILE A 3 -10.37 -13.08 -16.46
CA ILE A 3 -11.22 -13.17 -15.24
C ILE A 3 -12.66 -12.68 -15.51
N LYS A 4 -12.98 -12.33 -16.76
CA LYS A 4 -14.33 -11.92 -17.14
C LYS A 4 -15.29 -13.10 -16.96
N ASN A 5 -16.14 -13.03 -15.93
CA ASN A 5 -17.27 -13.92 -15.61
C ASN A 5 -17.08 -14.97 -14.50
N GLU A 6 -16.11 -14.83 -13.60
CA GLU A 6 -16.20 -15.57 -12.33
C GLU A 6 -17.02 -14.77 -11.32
N ASN A 7 -18.06 -15.37 -10.75
CA ASN A 7 -18.66 -14.85 -9.53
C ASN A 7 -17.55 -14.74 -8.47
N LEU A 8 -17.44 -13.58 -7.84
CA LEU A 8 -16.59 -13.43 -6.67
C LEU A 8 -17.11 -14.36 -5.55
N PRO A 9 -16.24 -14.81 -4.63
CA PRO A 9 -16.65 -15.59 -3.48
C PRO A 9 -17.72 -14.90 -2.61
N GLU A 10 -18.31 -15.62 -1.66
CA GLU A 10 -19.47 -15.10 -0.91
C GLU A 10 -19.07 -13.97 0.05
N ASN A 11 -17.83 -13.98 0.52
CA ASN A 11 -17.32 -12.99 1.45
C ASN A 11 -15.84 -12.64 1.19
N PHE A 12 -15.38 -11.55 1.82
CA PHE A 12 -14.01 -11.05 1.64
C PHE A 12 -12.94 -12.06 2.08
N HIS A 13 -13.21 -12.89 3.10
CA HIS A 13 -12.24 -13.89 3.56
C HIS A 13 -11.98 -14.94 2.48
N GLU A 14 -13.04 -15.53 1.93
CA GLU A 14 -12.95 -16.48 0.82
C GLU A 14 -12.33 -15.87 -0.44
N PHE A 15 -12.59 -14.58 -0.69
CA PHE A 15 -11.92 -13.85 -1.77
C PHE A 15 -10.39 -13.85 -1.60
N VAL A 16 -9.91 -13.53 -0.39
CA VAL A 16 -8.48 -13.50 -0.10
C VAL A 16 -7.87 -14.90 -0.25
N GLU A 17 -8.57 -15.94 0.19
CA GLU A 17 -8.12 -17.33 0.06
C GLU A 17 -8.08 -17.79 -1.40
N LYS A 18 -9.16 -17.56 -2.17
CA LYS A 18 -9.24 -17.94 -3.60
C LYS A 18 -8.13 -17.30 -4.43
N TYR A 19 -7.85 -16.02 -4.19
CA TYR A 19 -6.86 -15.25 -4.94
C TYR A 19 -5.52 -15.10 -4.23
N GLN A 20 -5.22 -15.97 -3.25
CA GLN A 20 -3.96 -15.94 -2.52
C GLN A 20 -2.74 -15.88 -3.45
N GLY A 21 -1.82 -14.97 -3.17
CA GLY A 21 -0.62 -14.73 -3.99
C GLY A 21 -0.88 -14.00 -5.31
N ASN A 22 -2.11 -13.55 -5.60
CA ASN A 22 -2.47 -12.85 -6.84
C ASN A 22 -2.87 -11.39 -6.62
N PHE A 23 -2.26 -10.73 -5.63
CA PHE A 23 -2.55 -9.33 -5.31
C PHE A 23 -1.48 -8.35 -5.78
N GLU A 24 -0.45 -8.80 -6.51
CA GLU A 24 0.70 -7.97 -6.87
C GLU A 24 0.89 -7.82 -8.37
N LYS A 25 1.43 -6.67 -8.80
CA LYS A 25 1.89 -6.42 -10.18
C LYS A 25 3.40 -6.74 -10.27
N ARG A 26 3.86 -7.28 -11.40
CA ARG A 26 5.23 -7.83 -11.54
C ARG A 26 6.37 -6.85 -11.23
N LYS A 27 6.22 -5.58 -11.60
CA LYS A 27 7.16 -4.48 -11.34
C LYS A 27 6.36 -3.17 -11.36
N TYR A 28 6.50 -2.35 -10.32
CA TYR A 28 5.85 -1.04 -10.23
C TYR A 28 6.72 0.08 -10.80
N PHE A 29 8.04 -0.01 -10.64
CA PHE A 29 9.02 0.90 -11.24
C PHE A 29 9.95 0.13 -12.18
N LYS A 30 10.11 0.60 -13.42
CA LYS A 30 11.03 -0.03 -14.39
C LYS A 30 11.70 1.01 -15.27
N ILE A 31 13.01 0.85 -15.42
CA ILE A 31 13.81 1.47 -16.49
C ILE A 31 14.09 0.39 -17.54
N ASN A 32 13.74 0.65 -18.80
CA ASN A 32 14.02 -0.30 -19.89
C ASN A 32 15.42 -0.06 -20.51
N GLN A 33 15.82 -0.91 -21.47
CA GLN A 33 17.12 -0.78 -22.14
C GLN A 33 17.27 0.53 -22.93
N ASP A 34 16.15 1.13 -23.35
CA ASP A 34 16.10 2.43 -24.03
C ASP A 34 16.10 3.61 -23.04
N LEU A 35 16.40 3.36 -21.76
CA LEU A 35 16.39 4.34 -20.66
C LEU A 35 15.02 5.00 -20.41
N LYS A 36 13.93 4.42 -20.92
CA LYS A 36 12.56 4.88 -20.63
C LYS A 36 12.14 4.42 -19.23
N ILE A 37 11.69 5.39 -18.44
CA ILE A 37 11.10 5.18 -17.12
C ILE A 37 9.62 4.85 -17.29
N SER A 38 9.14 3.86 -16.56
CA SER A 38 7.73 3.51 -16.48
C SER A 38 7.36 3.21 -15.03
N GLU A 39 6.28 3.85 -14.59
CA GLU A 39 5.70 3.73 -13.26
C GLU A 39 4.30 3.15 -13.38
N LYS A 40 3.91 2.33 -12.41
CA LYS A 40 2.57 1.76 -12.30
C LYS A 40 2.02 2.04 -10.91
N GLU A 41 0.75 2.40 -10.87
CA GLU A 41 -0.05 2.39 -9.64
C GLU A 41 0.06 1.03 -8.92
N PRO A 42 0.07 1.01 -7.56
CA PRO A 42 -0.03 -0.20 -6.78
C PRO A 42 -1.23 -1.04 -7.21
N SER A 43 -1.23 -2.31 -6.81
CA SER A 43 -2.46 -3.08 -6.84
C SER A 43 -3.39 -2.59 -5.73
N TRP A 44 -4.62 -2.27 -6.12
CA TRP A 44 -5.71 -1.87 -5.21
C TRP A 44 -6.72 -3.00 -4.98
N VAL A 45 -6.40 -4.24 -5.38
CA VAL A 45 -7.35 -5.36 -5.38
C VAL A 45 -7.93 -5.62 -3.99
N LEU A 46 -7.10 -5.66 -2.96
CA LEU A 46 -7.55 -5.95 -1.59
C LEU A 46 -8.46 -4.84 -1.07
N GLU A 47 -8.11 -3.59 -1.34
CA GLU A 47 -8.86 -2.42 -0.91
C GLU A 47 -10.21 -2.33 -1.63
N LEU A 48 -10.22 -2.50 -2.96
CA LEU A 48 -11.45 -2.47 -3.76
C LEU A 48 -12.37 -3.64 -3.43
N ALA A 49 -11.83 -4.84 -3.25
CA ALA A 49 -12.62 -6.00 -2.83
C ALA A 49 -13.21 -5.76 -1.44
N PHE A 50 -12.44 -5.24 -0.47
CA PHE A 50 -12.94 -4.89 0.85
C PHE A 50 -14.11 -3.90 0.78
N ILE A 51 -13.99 -2.85 -0.05
CA ILE A 51 -15.07 -1.89 -0.25
C ILE A 51 -16.31 -2.59 -0.85
N TYR A 52 -16.13 -3.39 -1.91
CA TYR A 52 -17.21 -4.14 -2.54
C TYR A 52 -17.99 -5.00 -1.54
N TYR A 53 -17.31 -5.80 -0.71
CA TYR A 53 -18.00 -6.66 0.27
C TYR A 53 -18.67 -5.88 1.39
N ASN A 54 -18.23 -4.66 1.69
CA ASN A 54 -18.87 -3.81 2.69
C ASN A 54 -20.06 -3.01 2.14
N THR A 55 -20.07 -2.68 0.85
CA THR A 55 -21.11 -1.82 0.26
C THR A 55 -22.11 -2.58 -0.61
N GLY A 56 -21.73 -3.73 -1.16
CA GLY A 56 -22.51 -4.46 -2.17
C GLY A 56 -22.57 -3.75 -3.53
N ASP A 57 -21.75 -2.71 -3.76
CA ASP A 57 -21.81 -1.91 -4.99
C ASP A 57 -21.20 -2.67 -6.18
N SER A 58 -22.08 -3.15 -7.06
CA SER A 58 -21.68 -3.92 -8.25
C SER A 58 -20.82 -3.13 -9.24
N SER A 59 -20.81 -1.80 -9.20
CA SER A 59 -19.92 -1.01 -10.07
C SER A 59 -18.43 -1.21 -9.74
N ILE A 60 -18.12 -1.61 -8.51
CA ILE A 60 -16.76 -1.89 -8.04
C ILE A 60 -16.26 -3.25 -8.56
N LEU A 61 -17.17 -4.18 -8.85
CA LEU A 61 -16.85 -5.55 -9.27
C LEU A 61 -15.99 -5.58 -10.54
N ASP A 62 -16.37 -4.81 -11.55
CA ASP A 62 -15.60 -4.72 -12.80
C ASP A 62 -14.19 -4.18 -12.56
N LEU A 63 -14.05 -3.22 -11.64
CA LEU A 63 -12.76 -2.65 -11.28
C LEU A 63 -11.88 -3.64 -10.53
N VAL A 64 -12.44 -4.41 -9.59
CA VAL A 64 -11.74 -5.50 -8.89
C VAL A 64 -11.23 -6.53 -9.89
N ASN A 65 -12.07 -6.98 -10.82
CA ASN A 65 -11.69 -7.96 -11.84
C ASN A 65 -10.62 -7.42 -12.79
N ASN A 66 -10.73 -6.15 -13.18
CA ASN A 66 -9.74 -5.49 -14.02
C ASN A 66 -8.38 -5.36 -13.31
N GLU A 67 -8.35 -4.97 -12.03
CA GLU A 67 -7.12 -4.89 -11.24
C GLU A 67 -6.51 -6.28 -10.98
N LEU A 68 -7.33 -7.29 -10.67
CA LEU A 68 -6.91 -8.69 -10.56
C LEU A 68 -6.26 -9.20 -11.85
N GLY A 69 -6.82 -8.83 -13.00
CA GLY A 69 -6.29 -9.21 -14.32
C GLY A 69 -4.90 -8.62 -14.62
N LYS A 70 -4.52 -7.53 -13.94
CA LYS A 70 -3.18 -6.91 -14.02
C LYS A 70 -2.18 -7.55 -13.04
N CYS A 71 -2.66 -8.33 -12.08
CA CYS A 71 -1.82 -8.99 -11.08
C CYS A 71 -1.24 -10.31 -11.61
N PHE A 72 -0.18 -10.78 -10.97
CA PHE A 72 0.41 -12.09 -11.24
C PHE A 72 0.27 -12.99 -10.01
N LYS A 73 0.08 -14.28 -10.25
CA LYS A 73 0.09 -15.29 -9.20
C LYS A 73 1.53 -15.65 -8.83
N ASP A 74 1.95 -15.26 -7.64
CA ASP A 74 3.23 -15.62 -7.05
C ASP A 74 3.17 -17.03 -6.43
N LYS A 75 4.32 -17.70 -6.33
CA LYS A 75 4.41 -18.96 -5.60
C LYS A 75 4.26 -18.68 -4.10
N ILE A 76 3.33 -19.36 -3.45
CA ILE A 76 3.18 -19.33 -1.99
C ILE A 76 4.45 -19.93 -1.39
N LYS A 77 5.22 -19.10 -0.67
CA LYS A 77 6.39 -19.53 0.08
C LYS A 77 6.04 -19.56 1.56
N LYS A 78 6.49 -20.61 2.25
CA LYS A 78 6.42 -20.66 3.71
C LYS A 78 7.25 -19.51 4.28
N ILE A 79 6.66 -18.74 5.19
CA ILE A 79 7.35 -17.67 5.89
C ILE A 79 7.75 -18.22 7.26
N ASP A 80 9.04 -18.44 7.45
CA ASP A 80 9.57 -18.93 8.71
C ASP A 80 9.55 -17.84 9.79
N ARG A 81 9.23 -18.25 11.02
CA ARG A 81 9.26 -17.36 12.19
C ARG A 81 10.69 -16.92 12.49
N LEU A 82 10.83 -15.65 12.88
CA LEU A 82 12.11 -15.05 13.25
C LEU A 82 12.22 -14.79 14.77
N SER A 83 11.75 -15.76 15.57
CA SER A 83 11.69 -15.67 17.04
C SER A 83 13.05 -15.46 17.72
N LYS A 84 14.16 -15.74 17.02
CA LYS A 84 15.53 -15.53 17.54
C LYS A 84 15.91 -14.06 17.72
N TYR A 85 15.22 -13.13 17.06
CA TYR A 85 15.49 -11.70 17.21
C TYR A 85 14.62 -11.10 18.32
N SER A 86 15.22 -10.24 19.14
CA SER A 86 14.47 -9.36 20.03
C SER A 86 13.66 -8.32 19.23
N ILE A 87 12.67 -7.67 19.86
CA ILE A 87 11.88 -6.61 19.20
C ILE A 87 12.76 -5.44 18.71
N PRO A 88 13.72 -4.92 19.51
CA PRO A 88 14.62 -3.86 19.05
C PRO A 88 15.44 -4.28 17.83
N GLU A 89 16.05 -5.47 17.85
CA GLU A 89 16.81 -5.98 16.69
C GLU A 89 15.93 -6.18 15.46
N LEU A 90 14.69 -6.66 15.65
CA LEU A 90 13.73 -6.87 14.57
C LEU A 90 13.35 -5.53 13.92
N SER A 91 13.08 -4.50 14.73
CA SER A 91 12.75 -3.16 14.25
C SER A 91 13.90 -2.47 13.49
N ASP A 92 15.14 -2.50 14.01
CA ASP A 92 16.30 -1.90 13.33
C ASP A 92 16.57 -2.61 11.99
N LYS A 93 16.54 -3.95 11.97
CA LYS A 93 16.72 -4.71 10.74
C LYS A 93 15.61 -4.44 9.74
N PHE A 94 14.36 -4.36 10.19
CA PHE A 94 13.23 -4.07 9.31
C PHE A 94 13.35 -2.68 8.68
N TRP A 95 13.69 -1.67 9.47
CA TRP A 95 13.92 -0.30 8.99
C TRP A 95 15.02 -0.25 7.92
N ARG A 96 16.17 -0.89 8.17
CA ARG A 96 17.27 -0.96 7.19
C ARG A 96 16.87 -1.69 5.92
N ALA A 97 16.10 -2.78 6.02
CA ALA A 97 15.63 -3.52 4.87
C ALA A 97 14.72 -2.67 3.96
N LEU A 98 13.83 -1.86 4.55
CA LEU A 98 12.97 -0.92 3.82
C LEU A 98 13.79 0.13 3.06
N LEU A 99 14.75 0.78 3.74
CA LEU A 99 15.60 1.81 3.12
C LEU A 99 16.45 1.26 1.97
N ASN A 100 16.91 0.01 2.11
CA ASN A 100 17.73 -0.66 1.10
C ASN A 100 16.91 -1.36 0.00
N LYS A 101 15.56 -1.31 0.07
CA LYS A 101 14.66 -2.06 -0.84
C LYS A 101 14.95 -3.56 -0.90
N ASP A 102 15.40 -4.14 0.21
CA ASP A 102 15.61 -5.59 0.28
C ASP A 102 14.25 -6.28 0.46
N GLY A 103 13.58 -6.62 -0.65
CA GLY A 103 12.22 -7.15 -0.63
C GLY A 103 12.07 -8.43 0.19
N ILE A 104 13.02 -9.36 0.07
CA ILE A 104 12.94 -10.64 0.78
C ILE A 104 13.02 -10.42 2.30
N HIS A 105 13.98 -9.62 2.76
CA HIS A 105 14.13 -9.35 4.18
C HIS A 105 13.01 -8.44 4.70
N THR A 106 12.58 -7.45 3.91
CA THR A 106 11.48 -6.54 4.27
C THR A 106 10.21 -7.33 4.60
N ILE A 107 9.79 -8.25 3.72
CA ILE A 107 8.59 -9.07 3.94
C ILE A 107 8.74 -9.94 5.19
N ARG A 108 9.87 -10.65 5.34
CA ARG A 108 10.08 -11.57 6.47
C ARG A 108 10.12 -10.85 7.81
N LEU A 109 10.88 -9.77 7.90
CA LEU A 109 11.06 -8.99 9.12
C LEU A 109 9.77 -8.22 9.46
N GLY A 110 9.13 -7.61 8.48
CA GLY A 110 7.88 -6.87 8.65
C GLY A 110 6.73 -7.76 9.09
N ASN A 111 6.59 -8.96 8.51
CA ASN A 111 5.57 -9.93 8.92
C ASN A 111 5.78 -10.38 10.38
N GLU A 112 7.01 -10.73 10.76
CA GLU A 112 7.29 -11.11 12.16
C GLU A 112 7.02 -9.94 13.12
N LEU A 113 7.40 -8.72 12.73
CA LEU A 113 7.20 -7.55 13.57
C LEU A 113 5.71 -7.25 13.73
N PHE A 114 4.92 -7.28 12.65
CA PHE A 114 3.48 -7.07 12.73
C PHE A 114 2.79 -8.08 13.66
N LEU A 115 3.19 -9.36 13.60
CA LEU A 115 2.64 -10.41 14.45
C LEU A 115 2.99 -10.26 15.93
N ARG A 116 4.13 -9.63 16.25
CA ARG A 116 4.61 -9.50 17.64
C ARG A 116 4.32 -8.13 18.25
N ASP A 117 4.36 -7.09 17.44
CA ASP A 117 4.15 -5.70 17.82
C ASP A 117 3.59 -4.91 16.62
N ARG A 118 2.26 -4.97 16.48
CA ARG A 118 1.53 -4.25 15.44
C ARG A 118 1.73 -2.73 15.52
N GLY A 119 1.85 -2.18 16.73
CA GLY A 119 2.02 -0.74 16.94
C GLY A 119 3.34 -0.26 16.36
N LEU A 120 4.44 -0.92 16.72
CA LEU A 120 5.77 -0.60 16.23
C LEU A 120 5.90 -0.85 14.72
N PHE A 121 5.29 -1.91 14.19
CA PHE A 121 5.22 -2.13 12.75
C PHE A 121 4.59 -0.93 12.04
N LEU A 122 3.39 -0.51 12.49
CA LEU A 122 2.64 0.60 11.88
C LEU A 122 3.44 1.90 11.97
N GLU A 123 4.05 2.19 13.11
CA GLU A 123 4.92 3.35 13.27
C GLU A 123 6.04 3.39 12.23
N ILE A 124 6.73 2.28 12.02
CA ILE A 124 7.84 2.19 11.06
C ILE A 124 7.34 2.40 9.63
N VAL A 125 6.29 1.69 9.20
CA VAL A 125 5.81 1.80 7.81
C VAL A 125 5.17 3.16 7.52
N TYR A 126 4.52 3.79 8.50
CA TYR A 126 4.01 5.15 8.36
C TYR A 126 5.15 6.16 8.23
N LYS A 127 6.15 6.12 9.13
CA LYS A 127 7.31 7.02 9.05
C LYS A 127 8.03 6.89 7.71
N TYR A 128 8.22 5.67 7.22
CA TYR A 128 8.78 5.44 5.88
C TYR A 128 7.91 6.04 4.78
N ALA A 129 6.59 5.84 4.84
CA ALA A 129 5.67 6.35 3.84
C ALA A 129 5.60 7.89 3.82
N PHE A 130 5.68 8.54 4.97
CA PHE A 130 5.63 9.99 5.08
C PHE A 130 6.81 10.71 4.41
N ILE A 131 7.99 10.09 4.43
CA ILE A 131 9.18 10.68 3.81
C ILE A 131 9.33 10.35 2.32
N SER A 132 8.51 9.44 1.77
CA SER A 132 8.59 9.04 0.37
C SER A 132 7.87 10.03 -0.56
N SER A 133 8.45 10.30 -1.73
CA SER A 133 7.78 11.06 -2.80
C SER A 133 6.67 10.26 -3.51
N ASP A 134 6.65 8.94 -3.32
CA ASP A 134 5.60 8.06 -3.81
C ASP A 134 4.40 8.10 -2.85
N VAL A 135 3.45 8.96 -3.19
CA VAL A 135 2.23 9.23 -2.42
C VAL A 135 1.41 7.97 -2.12
N ASN A 136 1.50 6.96 -2.98
CA ASN A 136 0.76 5.72 -2.83
C ASN A 136 1.22 4.91 -1.62
N LYS A 137 2.47 5.08 -1.16
CA LYS A 137 2.93 4.39 0.05
C LYS A 137 2.11 4.79 1.28
N LEU A 138 1.82 6.09 1.44
CA LEU A 138 1.04 6.58 2.58
C LEU A 138 -0.42 6.12 2.47
N ILE A 139 -0.99 6.19 1.27
CA ILE A 139 -2.34 5.71 0.99
C ILE A 139 -2.45 4.20 1.31
N LYS A 140 -1.51 3.39 0.84
CA LYS A 140 -1.48 1.93 1.09
C LYS A 140 -1.37 1.58 2.57
N VAL A 141 -0.53 2.28 3.35
CA VAL A 141 -0.41 2.01 4.79
C VAL A 141 -1.69 2.37 5.52
N PHE A 142 -2.32 3.48 5.15
CA PHE A 142 -3.61 3.88 5.72
C PHE A 142 -4.70 2.85 5.47
N LEU A 143 -4.83 2.39 4.23
CA LEU A 143 -5.82 1.38 3.87
C LEU A 143 -5.50 0.02 4.49
N PHE A 144 -4.23 -0.33 4.61
CA PHE A 144 -3.79 -1.53 5.33
C PHE A 144 -4.17 -1.49 6.82
N GLU A 145 -3.94 -0.36 7.51
CA GLU A 145 -4.32 -0.19 8.92
C GLU A 145 -5.83 -0.39 9.07
N LEU A 146 -6.63 0.27 8.24
CA LEU A 146 -8.08 0.16 8.21
C LEU A 146 -8.56 -1.27 7.95
N LEU A 147 -7.98 -1.94 6.94
CA LEU A 147 -8.31 -3.32 6.60
C LEU A 147 -8.07 -4.24 7.81
N CYS A 148 -6.90 -4.14 8.43
CA CYS A 148 -6.55 -4.96 9.60
C CYS A 148 -7.34 -4.62 10.88
N GLU A 149 -8.04 -3.49 10.93
CA GLU A 149 -8.98 -3.16 12.01
C GLU A 149 -10.37 -3.76 11.79
N LYS A 150 -10.75 -4.01 10.53
CA LYS A 150 -12.11 -4.39 10.14
C LYS A 150 -12.27 -5.85 9.80
N VAL A 151 -11.19 -6.52 9.39
CA VAL A 151 -11.22 -7.94 9.02
C VAL A 151 -10.14 -8.72 9.75
N THR A 152 -10.37 -10.04 9.91
CA THR A 152 -9.37 -10.96 10.43
C THR A 152 -8.09 -10.87 9.58
N TYR A 153 -6.97 -10.70 10.27
CA TYR A 153 -5.67 -10.55 9.61
C TYR A 153 -5.36 -11.75 8.71
N ASN A 154 -4.88 -11.45 7.51
CA ASN A 154 -4.28 -12.41 6.60
C ASN A 154 -2.88 -11.94 6.19
N ILE A 155 -1.93 -12.86 6.10
CA ILE A 155 -0.53 -12.56 5.74
C ILE A 155 -0.38 -11.94 4.34
N GLU A 156 -1.35 -12.15 3.45
CA GLU A 156 -1.40 -11.50 2.15
C GLU A 156 -1.49 -9.97 2.26
N PHE A 157 -2.07 -9.43 3.35
CA PHE A 157 -2.19 -7.98 3.53
C PHE A 157 -0.83 -7.33 3.75
N THR A 158 -0.04 -7.85 4.70
CA THR A 158 1.32 -7.35 4.94
C THR A 158 2.23 -7.66 3.76
N LYS A 159 2.09 -8.84 3.14
CA LYS A 159 2.84 -9.18 1.91
C LYS A 159 2.60 -8.14 0.82
N ASN A 160 1.33 -7.84 0.52
CA ASN A 160 0.96 -6.87 -0.52
C ASN A 160 1.53 -5.47 -0.26
N LEU A 161 1.40 -4.99 0.98
CA LEU A 161 1.95 -3.70 1.41
C LEU A 161 3.48 -3.66 1.24
N LEU A 162 4.18 -4.63 1.82
CA LEU A 162 5.64 -4.64 1.88
C LEU A 162 6.28 -4.89 0.52
N ASN A 163 5.67 -5.74 -0.32
CA ASN A 163 6.14 -5.92 -1.69
C ASN A 163 6.03 -4.64 -2.51
N TYR A 164 4.93 -3.88 -2.37
CA TYR A 164 4.85 -2.56 -3.01
C TYR A 164 5.96 -1.63 -2.52
N PHE A 165 6.22 -1.58 -1.22
CA PHE A 165 7.24 -0.71 -0.63
C PHE A 165 8.64 -1.03 -1.15
N SER A 166 8.99 -2.31 -1.27
CA SER A 166 10.31 -2.73 -1.74
C SER A 166 10.50 -2.64 -3.26
N SER A 167 9.42 -2.50 -4.05
CA SER A 167 9.50 -2.57 -5.53
C SER A 167 8.96 -1.33 -6.28
N SER A 168 8.42 -0.35 -5.56
CA SER A 168 8.08 0.99 -6.06
C SER A 168 9.31 1.91 -6.09
N GLU A 169 9.18 3.16 -6.53
CA GLU A 169 10.27 4.14 -6.61
C GLU A 169 10.90 4.43 -5.22
N LEU A 170 12.21 4.71 -5.17
CA LEU A 170 12.92 5.16 -3.95
C LEU A 170 13.32 6.61 -4.15
N GLU A 171 12.38 7.50 -3.92
CA GLU A 171 12.64 8.92 -3.86
C GLU A 171 11.94 9.47 -2.61
N TYR A 172 12.53 10.52 -2.05
CA TYR A 172 12.12 11.14 -0.79
C TYR A 172 11.75 12.59 -1.00
N ILE A 173 10.82 13.08 -0.19
CA ILE A 173 10.36 14.46 -0.27
C ILE A 173 11.46 15.39 0.23
N ARG A 174 11.79 16.41 -0.57
CA ARG A 174 12.76 17.46 -0.23
C ARG A 174 12.05 18.72 0.26
N HIS A 175 11.79 18.76 1.57
CA HIS A 175 11.08 19.87 2.21
C HIS A 175 11.85 21.20 2.21
N ASP A 176 13.17 21.13 2.05
CA ASP A 176 14.08 22.28 2.01
C ASP A 176 14.08 23.00 0.65
N SER A 177 13.37 22.49 -0.36
CA SER A 177 13.34 23.04 -1.71
C SER A 177 11.92 23.47 -2.11
N ALA A 178 11.68 24.78 -2.18
CA ALA A 178 10.41 25.33 -2.63
C ALA A 178 10.07 24.90 -4.07
N GLU A 179 11.07 24.83 -4.95
CA GLU A 179 10.92 24.35 -6.33
C GLU A 179 10.47 22.89 -6.36
N TYR A 180 11.12 22.03 -5.55
CA TYR A 180 10.73 20.63 -5.43
C TYR A 180 9.31 20.48 -4.87
N MET A 181 8.98 21.23 -3.82
CA MET A 181 7.65 21.16 -3.21
C MET A 181 6.56 21.65 -4.18
N SER A 182 6.83 22.67 -4.99
CA SER A 182 5.93 23.09 -6.07
C SER A 182 5.72 21.99 -7.10
N TYR A 183 6.80 21.32 -7.54
CA TYR A 183 6.72 20.18 -8.44
C TYR A 183 5.92 19.01 -7.83
N PHE A 184 6.25 18.62 -6.59
CA PHE A 184 5.59 17.54 -5.87
C PHE A 184 4.09 17.79 -5.74
N ASN A 185 3.69 18.99 -5.33
CA ASN A 185 2.29 19.38 -5.22
C ASN A 185 1.57 19.30 -6.58
N LYS A 186 2.21 19.80 -7.64
CA LYS A 186 1.58 19.87 -8.97
C LYS A 186 1.45 18.51 -9.66
N TYR A 187 2.43 17.61 -9.47
CA TYR A 187 2.55 16.40 -10.29
C TYR A 187 2.52 15.08 -9.54
N ARG A 188 2.66 15.07 -8.20
CA ARG A 188 2.65 13.84 -7.39
C ARG A 188 1.48 13.81 -6.40
N ALA A 189 1.26 14.89 -5.65
CA ALA A 189 0.24 14.95 -4.61
C ALA A 189 -1.18 14.98 -5.18
N ASP A 190 -1.97 13.98 -4.81
CA ASP A 190 -3.41 13.96 -5.01
C ASP A 190 -4.18 14.30 -3.72
N ILE A 191 -5.48 14.55 -3.85
CA ILE A 191 -6.31 14.97 -2.71
C ILE A 191 -6.45 13.88 -1.63
N LEU A 192 -6.45 12.61 -2.04
CA LEU A 192 -6.54 11.47 -1.12
C LEU A 192 -5.30 11.38 -0.23
N TYR A 193 -4.11 11.51 -0.83
CA TYR A 193 -2.85 11.61 -0.10
C TYR A 193 -2.86 12.79 0.88
N SER A 194 -3.29 13.98 0.43
CA SER A 194 -3.29 15.19 1.25
C SER A 194 -4.15 15.05 2.51
N ASP A 195 -5.36 14.51 2.36
CA ASP A 195 -6.27 14.30 3.49
C ASP A 195 -5.74 13.24 4.47
N ILE A 196 -5.19 12.13 3.96
CA ILE A 196 -4.56 11.11 4.81
C ILE A 196 -3.36 11.69 5.56
N TYR A 197 -2.51 12.47 4.88
CA TYR A 197 -1.34 13.11 5.49
C TYR A 197 -1.75 13.97 6.68
N LYS A 198 -2.69 14.90 6.47
CA LYS A 198 -3.21 15.79 7.52
C LYS A 198 -3.80 15.02 8.69
N LYS A 199 -4.53 13.94 8.41
CA LYS A 199 -5.13 13.10 9.45
C LYS A 199 -4.10 12.39 10.32
N LYS A 200 -3.02 11.88 9.72
CA LYS A 200 -2.07 10.97 10.40
C LYS A 200 -0.79 11.65 10.88
N GLN A 201 -0.44 12.83 10.36
CA GLN A 201 0.84 13.50 10.68
C GLN A 201 1.07 13.68 12.19
N GLY A 202 0.03 14.06 12.94
CA GLY A 202 0.12 14.28 14.39
C GLY A 202 0.41 12.99 15.17
N LYS A 203 -0.21 11.87 14.79
CA LYS A 203 -0.01 10.56 15.45
C LYS A 203 1.45 10.10 15.38
N TYR A 204 2.14 10.43 14.28
CA TYR A 204 3.50 9.96 14.01
C TYR A 204 4.56 11.05 14.14
N SER A 205 4.22 12.19 14.75
CA SER A 205 5.13 13.32 14.97
C SER A 205 5.80 13.81 13.68
N MET A 206 5.07 13.83 12.58
CA MET A 206 5.56 14.34 11.30
C MET A 206 5.34 15.85 11.21
N ASN A 207 6.25 16.52 10.51
CA ASN A 207 6.11 17.94 10.22
C ASN A 207 4.85 18.19 9.38
N SER A 208 4.18 19.30 9.64
CA SER A 208 3.09 19.74 8.76
C SER A 208 3.65 20.06 7.38
N LEU A 209 2.95 19.64 6.34
CA LEU A 209 3.26 20.00 4.95
C LEU A 209 2.15 20.85 4.36
N GLU A 210 2.53 21.94 3.70
CA GLU A 210 1.64 22.72 2.86
C GLU A 210 1.40 21.96 1.54
N LEU A 211 0.33 21.17 1.55
CA LEU A 211 -0.09 20.34 0.41
C LEU A 211 -1.18 21.04 -0.39
N ASN A 212 -0.88 21.32 -1.65
CA ASN A 212 -1.76 21.89 -2.67
C ASN A 212 -1.88 20.88 -3.83
N PRO A 213 -2.68 19.82 -3.67
CA PRO A 213 -2.68 18.69 -4.60
C PRO A 213 -3.16 19.10 -6.00
N GLY A 214 -2.32 18.90 -7.01
CA GLY A 214 -2.59 19.18 -8.42
C GLY A 214 -2.85 17.94 -9.26
N THR A 215 -2.55 16.74 -8.74
CA THR A 215 -2.74 15.47 -9.46
C THR A 215 -4.17 14.95 -9.29
N ALA A 216 -4.78 14.53 -10.40
CA ALA A 216 -6.09 13.88 -10.40
C ALA A 216 -6.00 12.46 -9.81
N LEU A 217 -7.09 12.00 -9.18
CA LEU A 217 -7.19 10.63 -8.70
C LEU A 217 -7.27 9.66 -9.89
N SER A 218 -6.72 8.46 -9.71
CA SER A 218 -7.03 7.35 -10.62
C SER A 218 -8.45 6.85 -10.37
N PRO A 219 -9.09 6.13 -11.31
CA PRO A 219 -10.42 5.56 -11.10
C PRO A 219 -10.54 4.71 -9.82
N GLU A 220 -9.49 3.93 -9.50
CA GLU A 220 -9.43 3.15 -8.26
C GLU A 220 -9.41 4.05 -7.02
N LYS A 221 -8.61 5.13 -7.06
CA LYS A 221 -8.54 6.08 -5.96
C LYS A 221 -9.81 6.92 -5.79
N GLU A 222 -10.55 7.20 -6.86
CA GLU A 222 -11.85 7.90 -6.77
C GLU A 222 -12.85 7.08 -5.94
N ILE A 223 -12.96 5.78 -6.22
CA ILE A 223 -13.81 4.86 -5.45
C ILE A 223 -13.35 4.78 -3.99
N ILE A 224 -12.05 4.61 -3.77
CA ILE A 224 -11.46 4.53 -2.43
C ILE A 224 -11.75 5.84 -1.66
N TYR A 225 -11.45 6.99 -2.24
CA TYR A 225 -11.63 8.29 -1.60
C TYR A 225 -13.10 8.56 -1.28
N GLY A 226 -14.01 8.27 -2.21
CA GLY A 226 -15.45 8.37 -2.00
C GLY A 226 -15.94 7.52 -0.84
N TYR A 227 -15.51 6.25 -0.78
CA TYR A 227 -15.82 5.35 0.35
C TYR A 227 -15.28 5.91 1.67
N LEU A 228 -14.01 6.32 1.72
CA LEU A 228 -13.40 6.81 2.94
C LEU A 228 -14.08 8.08 3.47
N LYS A 229 -14.51 9.00 2.60
CA LYS A 229 -15.28 10.19 2.98
C LYS A 229 -16.65 9.81 3.52
N LYS A 230 -17.38 8.94 2.81
CA LYS A 230 -18.73 8.50 3.18
C LYS A 230 -18.76 7.86 4.58
N GLU A 231 -17.75 7.05 4.88
CA GLU A 231 -17.65 6.32 6.15
C GLU A 231 -16.95 7.12 7.27
N GLY A 232 -16.56 8.38 7.03
CA GLY A 232 -15.93 9.25 8.03
C GLY A 232 -14.50 8.86 8.40
N TYR A 233 -13.79 8.13 7.52
CA TYR A 233 -12.41 7.72 7.75
C TYR A 233 -11.39 8.82 7.47
N LEU A 234 -11.73 9.89 6.75
CA LEU A 234 -10.87 11.03 6.46
C LEU A 234 -11.24 12.26 7.30
#